data_AF-A0A1H8BCZ9-F1
#
_entry.id   AF-A0A1H8BCZ9-F1
#
_cell.length_a   1.000
_cell.length_b   1.000
_cell.length_c   1.000
_cell.angle_alpha   90.00
_cell.angle_beta   90.00
_cell.angle_gamma   90.00
#
_symmetry.space_group_name_H-M   'P 1'
#
loop_
_entity.id
_entity.type
_entity.pdbx_description
1 polymer ?
#
loop_
_entity_poly.entity_id
_entity_poly.type
_entity_poly.pdbx_seq_one_letter_code
_entity_poly.pdbx_strand_id
1 'polypeptide(L)'
;MEAGRGWTIGQTSRRYEAGGRGAGTISTGKGDKGGVSYGQYQLSSKAKTVDEYLKWSKYRDEFAGLEVNSPAFKQKWKELASVDSGFGVDQHEFIKAHHYAPQMRALAGQSIDLTTRGPAVQDAIWSTSVQYRGLTQSVFKNGLTEKFGPNFKLSDLSDQQIVEAVQDYKAAHVESNFRGSPENWEGIRNRIRDERRDLVEFARTGVHPSLTEDSPEIARSSNTLKLGMRGDRVSKLQSSLRDLGYLGSDGNQLVSDGHFGPNTRDAVQAFQRSSGLTADGQVGAKTMSALEDKIEAAKSLDVDGMAHETPSQNHEPSRAPIDLTDPRHPDHTLSSSIRAGVVELHEREQILLSSDQVDRVTAALTAEVKGAGLTHVDEIRFGRLPTGELHPSIHAYQVLDGRLDHPYTMRASVYGPDAVNVPVETSQEKLQQVNQQIDNQQQMDLQVQQGMQQQQSSPEPSIGGS
;
A
#
# COMPACT_ATOMS: atom_id res chain seq x y z
N MET A 1 -10.75 -17.52 32.74
CA MET A 1 -10.94 -17.50 31.28
C MET A 1 -10.61 -16.10 30.80
N GLU A 2 -9.41 -15.91 30.23
CA GLU A 2 -8.90 -14.62 29.76
C GLU A 2 -9.19 -14.42 28.26
N ALA A 3 -10.46 -14.50 27.87
CA ALA A 3 -10.82 -14.27 26.47
C ALA A 3 -10.78 -12.75 26.20
N GLY A 4 -9.87 -12.30 25.33
CA GLY A 4 -9.92 -10.95 24.74
C GLY A 4 -8.90 -9.90 25.20
N ARG A 5 -7.78 -10.23 25.86
CA ARG A 5 -6.72 -9.22 26.10
C ARG A 5 -6.22 -8.66 24.76
N GLY A 6 -6.43 -7.37 24.51
CA GLY A 6 -5.92 -6.68 23.31
C GLY A 6 -6.78 -6.80 22.05
N TRP A 7 -7.95 -7.44 22.12
CA TRP A 7 -8.90 -7.50 20.99
C TRP A 7 -9.79 -6.24 20.94
N THR A 8 -9.99 -5.70 19.75
CA THR A 8 -10.95 -4.64 19.45
C THR A 8 -11.99 -5.16 18.46
N ILE A 9 -13.26 -4.79 18.65
CA ILE A 9 -14.34 -5.14 17.72
C ILE A 9 -14.00 -4.77 16.27
N GLY A 10 -14.31 -5.65 15.31
CA GLY A 10 -14.01 -5.46 13.90
C GLY A 10 -12.55 -5.65 13.51
N GLN A 11 -11.69 -6.11 14.42
CA GLN A 11 -10.26 -6.31 14.15
C GLN A 11 -10.00 -7.40 13.11
N THR A 12 -10.82 -8.45 13.07
CA THR A 12 -10.69 -9.52 12.05
C THR A 12 -10.98 -8.96 10.66
N SER A 13 -12.07 -8.21 10.49
CA SER A 13 -12.48 -7.67 9.19
C SER A 13 -11.66 -6.45 8.78
N ARG A 14 -11.08 -5.70 9.72
CA ARG A 14 -10.18 -4.56 9.43
C ARG A 14 -9.04 -4.94 8.49
N ARG A 15 -8.49 -6.17 8.62
CA ARG A 15 -7.49 -6.72 7.70
C ARG A 15 -8.00 -6.70 6.25
N TYR A 16 -9.28 -6.99 6.01
CA TYR A 16 -9.89 -7.11 4.68
C TYR A 16 -10.62 -5.85 4.20
N GLU A 17 -11.13 -5.02 5.12
CA GLU A 17 -11.98 -3.87 4.85
C GLU A 17 -11.18 -2.57 4.66
N ALA A 18 -10.17 -2.35 5.50
CA ALA A 18 -9.42 -1.10 5.48
C ALA A 18 -8.28 -1.12 4.46
N GLY A 19 -7.81 -2.28 3.98
CA GLY A 19 -6.62 -2.35 3.12
C GLY A 19 -5.34 -1.81 3.79
N GLY A 20 -5.34 -1.58 5.11
CA GLY A 20 -4.26 -0.86 5.81
C GLY A 20 -4.33 0.66 5.68
N ARG A 21 -5.43 1.22 5.15
CA ARG A 21 -5.66 2.66 5.03
C ARG A 21 -5.70 3.33 6.39
N GLY A 22 -4.94 4.40 6.53
CA GLY A 22 -4.96 5.24 7.73
C GLY A 22 -6.24 6.06 7.83
N ALA A 23 -6.48 6.66 8.99
CA ALA A 23 -7.58 7.60 9.20
C ALA A 23 -7.55 8.79 8.21
N GLY A 24 -6.40 9.07 7.62
CA GLY A 24 -6.17 10.15 6.66
C GLY A 24 -6.33 9.78 5.19
N THR A 25 -6.57 8.51 4.83
CA THR A 25 -6.64 8.10 3.43
C THR A 25 -7.81 8.78 2.72
N ILE A 26 -7.55 9.37 1.55
CA ILE A 26 -8.55 10.00 0.69
C ILE A 26 -8.42 9.35 -0.69
N SER A 27 -9.50 8.80 -1.23
CA SER A 27 -9.49 8.24 -2.58
C SER A 27 -10.43 9.01 -3.51
N THR A 28 -9.89 9.36 -4.67
CA THR A 28 -10.61 9.94 -5.81
C THR A 28 -10.82 8.83 -6.85
N GLY A 29 -12.08 8.58 -7.25
CA GLY A 29 -12.37 7.63 -8.34
C GLY A 29 -11.91 8.20 -9.68
N LYS A 30 -11.05 7.49 -10.43
CA LYS A 30 -10.69 7.89 -11.81
C LYS A 30 -11.93 7.70 -12.71
N GLY A 31 -12.32 8.75 -13.44
CA GLY A 31 -13.13 8.64 -14.67
C GLY A 31 -14.65 8.48 -14.55
N ASP A 32 -15.26 8.43 -13.37
CA ASP A 32 -16.72 8.32 -13.25
C ASP A 32 -17.30 9.09 -12.06
N LYS A 33 -18.61 9.38 -12.10
CA LYS A 33 -19.43 10.22 -11.18
C LYS A 33 -19.51 9.72 -9.72
N GLY A 34 -18.44 9.14 -9.16
CA GLY A 34 -18.41 8.32 -7.93
C GLY A 34 -18.18 9.06 -6.60
N GLY A 35 -17.75 10.31 -6.63
CA GLY A 35 -17.42 11.08 -5.41
C GLY A 35 -16.08 10.68 -4.78
N VAL A 36 -15.70 11.38 -3.71
CA VAL A 36 -14.45 11.17 -2.95
C VAL A 36 -14.75 10.32 -1.73
N SER A 37 -13.85 9.40 -1.36
CA SER A 37 -14.01 8.56 -0.16
C SER A 37 -12.92 8.83 0.87
N TYR A 38 -13.28 8.88 2.15
CA TYR A 38 -12.42 9.34 3.23
C TYR A 38 -12.22 8.32 4.35
N GLY A 39 -11.01 8.29 4.91
CA GLY A 39 -10.66 7.54 6.11
C GLY A 39 -10.55 6.03 5.92
N GLN A 40 -10.30 5.35 7.05
CA GLN A 40 -10.00 3.91 7.09
C GLN A 40 -11.15 3.02 6.59
N TYR A 41 -12.38 3.57 6.61
CA TYR A 41 -13.61 2.92 6.14
C TYR A 41 -14.13 3.46 4.80
N GLN A 42 -13.39 4.37 4.14
CA GLN A 42 -13.75 4.95 2.85
C GLN A 42 -15.18 5.52 2.82
N LEU A 43 -15.46 6.43 3.75
CA LEU A 43 -16.70 7.19 3.84
C LEU A 43 -16.89 8.03 2.58
N SER A 44 -17.88 7.67 1.77
CA SER A 44 -18.18 8.31 0.49
C SER A 44 -18.90 9.64 0.68
N SER A 45 -18.45 10.67 -0.05
CA SER A 45 -19.16 11.94 -0.19
C SER A 45 -20.39 11.84 -1.09
N LYS A 46 -20.35 10.98 -2.12
CA LYS A 46 -21.53 10.73 -2.96
C LYS A 46 -22.68 10.08 -2.19
N ALA A 47 -22.36 9.08 -1.37
CA ALA A 47 -23.35 8.44 -0.51
C ALA A 47 -23.69 9.26 0.74
N LYS A 48 -23.10 10.45 0.91
CA LYS A 48 -23.23 11.34 2.07
C LYS A 48 -22.83 10.72 3.42
N THR A 49 -22.16 9.57 3.40
CA THR A 49 -21.67 8.91 4.61
C THR A 49 -20.58 9.71 5.32
N VAL A 50 -19.80 10.52 4.59
CA VAL A 50 -18.85 11.46 5.21
C VAL A 50 -19.59 12.61 5.91
N ASP A 51 -20.69 13.10 5.34
CA ASP A 51 -21.52 14.14 5.96
C ASP A 51 -22.20 13.63 7.24
N GLU A 52 -22.69 12.39 7.22
CA GLU A 52 -23.24 11.72 8.39
C GLU A 52 -22.19 11.55 9.48
N TYR A 53 -20.98 11.11 9.10
CA TYR A 53 -19.86 11.03 10.03
C TYR A 53 -19.54 12.38 10.65
N LEU A 54 -19.39 13.44 9.85
CA LEU A 54 -19.09 14.78 10.37
C LEU A 54 -20.17 15.28 11.32
N LYS A 55 -21.45 15.01 11.07
CA LYS A 55 -22.52 15.40 12.00
C LYS A 55 -22.44 14.67 13.34
N TRP A 56 -22.01 13.40 13.31
CA TRP A 56 -21.91 12.54 14.47
C TRP A 56 -20.60 12.73 15.25
N SER A 57 -19.51 13.02 14.54
CA SER A 57 -18.13 13.04 15.04
C SER A 57 -17.90 14.13 16.08
N LYS A 58 -17.01 13.83 17.04
CA LYS A 58 -16.49 14.85 17.97
C LYS A 58 -15.61 15.90 17.27
N TYR A 59 -15.09 15.60 16.08
CA TYR A 59 -14.24 16.51 15.28
C TYR A 59 -15.05 17.41 14.34
N ARG A 60 -16.38 17.40 14.41
CA ARG A 60 -17.23 18.18 13.49
C ARG A 60 -16.85 19.67 13.42
N ASP A 61 -16.46 20.24 14.55
CA ASP A 61 -16.17 21.67 14.67
C ASP A 61 -14.84 22.03 13.99
N GLU A 62 -13.91 21.08 13.87
CA GLU A 62 -12.65 21.23 13.13
C GLU A 62 -12.87 21.37 11.61
N PHE A 63 -14.03 20.92 11.10
CA PHE A 63 -14.41 21.03 9.69
C PHE A 63 -15.47 22.12 9.45
N ALA A 64 -15.79 22.93 10.46
CA ALA A 64 -16.82 23.97 10.34
C ALA A 64 -16.44 24.98 9.25
N GLY A 65 -17.39 25.25 8.34
CA GLY A 65 -17.20 26.17 7.22
C GLY A 65 -16.38 25.60 6.05
N LEU A 66 -15.89 24.36 6.13
CA LEU A 66 -15.19 23.71 5.03
C LEU A 66 -16.18 22.90 4.18
N GLU A 67 -16.21 23.16 2.87
CA GLU A 67 -17.03 22.38 1.95
C GLU A 67 -16.39 21.00 1.73
N VAL A 68 -17.18 19.93 1.88
CA VAL A 68 -16.73 18.56 1.63
C VAL A 68 -16.18 18.44 0.20
N ASN A 69 -15.00 17.85 0.07
CA ASN A 69 -14.20 17.75 -1.18
C ASN A 69 -13.41 18.99 -1.60
N SER A 70 -13.56 20.13 -0.91
CA SER A 70 -12.67 21.28 -1.14
C SER A 70 -11.21 20.94 -0.79
N PRO A 71 -10.22 21.61 -1.40
CA PRO A 71 -8.81 21.44 -1.03
C PRO A 71 -8.57 21.65 0.47
N ALA A 72 -9.19 22.68 1.07
CA ALA A 72 -9.10 22.97 2.50
C ALA A 72 -9.65 21.83 3.37
N PHE A 73 -10.79 21.25 2.98
CA PHE A 73 -11.36 20.08 3.66
C PHE A 73 -10.41 18.87 3.62
N LYS A 74 -9.86 18.56 2.44
CA LYS A 74 -8.94 17.44 2.25
C LYS A 74 -7.64 17.62 3.05
N GLN A 75 -7.11 18.83 3.09
CA GLN A 75 -5.93 19.17 3.88
C GLN A 75 -6.21 18.99 5.38
N LYS A 76 -7.32 19.55 5.89
CA LYS A 76 -7.70 19.41 7.30
C LYS A 76 -7.93 17.96 7.70
N TRP A 77 -8.51 17.15 6.81
CA TRP A 77 -8.69 15.71 7.03
C TRP A 77 -7.35 14.97 7.19
N LYS A 78 -6.37 15.26 6.33
CA LYS A 78 -5.02 14.67 6.41
C LYS A 78 -4.27 15.16 7.65
N GLU A 79 -4.40 16.44 8.00
CA GLU A 79 -3.80 17.04 9.19
C GLU A 79 -4.32 16.38 10.47
N LEU A 80 -5.65 16.31 10.67
CA LEU A 80 -6.23 15.65 11.85
C LEU A 80 -5.78 14.20 12.00
N ALA A 81 -5.66 13.48 10.88
CA ALA A 81 -5.17 12.12 10.88
C ALA A 81 -3.69 11.96 11.26
N SER A 82 -2.86 13.00 11.03
CA SER A 82 -1.44 12.97 11.39
C SER A 82 -1.18 13.47 12.82
N VAL A 83 -2.01 14.38 13.33
CA VAL A 83 -1.79 15.01 14.65
C VAL A 83 -2.60 14.40 15.79
N ASP A 84 -3.75 13.77 15.51
CA ASP A 84 -4.62 13.15 16.53
C ASP A 84 -4.92 11.68 16.21
N SER A 85 -4.24 10.79 16.94
CA SER A 85 -4.47 9.34 16.89
C SER A 85 -5.92 8.93 17.20
N GLY A 86 -6.67 9.76 17.93
CA GLY A 86 -8.08 9.56 18.23
C GLY A 86 -9.01 9.77 17.05
N PHE A 87 -8.55 10.36 15.94
CA PHE A 87 -9.38 10.54 14.73
C PHE A 87 -9.73 9.21 14.08
N GLY A 88 -8.80 8.26 14.05
CA GLY A 88 -9.07 6.89 13.61
C GLY A 88 -10.02 6.15 14.55
N VAL A 89 -9.91 6.37 15.87
CA VAL A 89 -10.84 5.76 16.85
C VAL A 89 -12.26 6.28 16.64
N ASP A 90 -12.42 7.58 16.41
CA ASP A 90 -13.73 8.19 16.18
C ASP A 90 -14.41 7.67 14.89
N GLN A 91 -13.65 7.55 13.80
CA GLN A 91 -14.15 6.89 12.57
C GLN A 91 -14.57 5.43 12.82
N HIS A 92 -13.87 4.70 13.67
CA HIS A 92 -14.21 3.32 14.02
C HIS A 92 -15.49 3.24 14.85
N GLU A 93 -15.65 4.10 15.85
CA GLU A 93 -16.86 4.18 16.66
C GLU A 93 -18.08 4.64 15.84
N PHE A 94 -17.90 5.48 14.82
CA PHE A 94 -18.96 5.82 13.87
C PHE A 94 -19.50 4.57 13.17
N ILE A 95 -18.62 3.72 12.64
CA ILE A 95 -19.01 2.47 11.98
C ILE A 95 -19.71 1.52 12.96
N LYS A 96 -19.19 1.42 14.19
CA LYS A 96 -19.82 0.62 15.24
C LYS A 96 -21.25 1.07 15.51
N ALA A 97 -21.48 2.37 15.66
CA ALA A 97 -22.77 2.95 15.98
C ALA A 97 -23.80 2.81 14.85
N HIS A 98 -23.37 2.93 13.59
CA HIS A 98 -24.28 3.00 12.43
C HIS A 98 -24.43 1.68 11.66
N HIS A 99 -23.47 0.77 11.76
CA HIS A 99 -23.50 -0.52 11.07
C HIS A 99 -23.69 -1.67 12.05
N TYR A 100 -22.79 -1.80 13.02
CA TYR A 100 -22.76 -2.96 13.90
C TYR A 100 -23.92 -3.00 14.90
N ALA A 101 -24.05 -1.96 15.73
CA ALA A 101 -25.03 -1.93 16.83
C ALA A 101 -26.49 -2.04 16.37
N PRO A 102 -26.92 -1.45 15.23
CA PRO A 102 -28.26 -1.65 14.70
C PRO A 102 -28.51 -3.11 14.27
N GLN A 103 -27.54 -3.77 13.64
CA GLN A 103 -27.70 -5.17 13.22
C GLN A 103 -27.74 -6.12 14.42
N MET A 104 -26.92 -5.88 15.45
CA MET A 104 -26.98 -6.64 16.70
C MET A 104 -28.37 -6.58 17.34
N ARG A 105 -28.95 -5.37 17.47
CA ARG A 105 -30.30 -5.18 18.02
C ARG A 105 -31.37 -5.86 17.16
N ALA A 106 -31.25 -5.77 15.84
CA ALA A 106 -32.23 -6.36 14.94
C ALA A 106 -32.18 -7.89 14.93
N LEU A 107 -30.99 -8.49 15.07
CA LEU A 107 -30.83 -9.94 15.26
C LEU A 107 -31.47 -10.41 16.57
N ALA A 108 -31.23 -9.69 17.68
CA ALA A 108 -31.87 -9.99 18.96
C ALA A 108 -33.40 -9.92 18.89
N GLY A 109 -33.95 -8.93 18.16
CA GLY A 109 -35.38 -8.82 17.88
C GLY A 109 -35.97 -9.98 17.07
N GLN A 110 -35.14 -10.79 16.41
CA GLN A 110 -35.53 -12.01 15.69
C GLN A 110 -35.21 -13.30 16.47
N SER A 111 -35.04 -13.20 17.78
CA SER A 111 -34.64 -14.31 18.66
C SER A 111 -33.25 -14.90 18.34
N ILE A 112 -32.41 -14.16 17.61
CA ILE A 112 -31.00 -14.47 17.38
C ILE A 112 -30.16 -13.53 18.26
N ASP A 113 -30.25 -13.71 19.58
CA ASP A 113 -29.48 -12.89 20.53
C ASP A 113 -28.04 -13.39 20.61
N LEU A 114 -27.13 -12.57 20.07
CA LEU A 114 -25.69 -12.83 20.04
C LEU A 114 -24.91 -11.87 20.95
N THR A 115 -25.60 -11.05 21.75
CA THR A 115 -24.96 -10.01 22.58
C THR A 115 -23.99 -10.57 23.62
N THR A 116 -24.19 -11.81 24.06
CA THR A 116 -23.36 -12.50 25.06
C THR A 116 -22.30 -13.41 24.45
N ARG A 117 -22.22 -13.50 23.11
CA ARG A 117 -21.29 -14.40 22.42
C ARG A 117 -19.87 -13.88 22.39
N GLY A 118 -18.91 -14.77 22.21
CA GLY A 118 -17.50 -14.42 22.26
C GLY A 118 -17.04 -13.56 21.08
N PRO A 119 -15.82 -12.98 21.20
CA PRO A 119 -15.27 -12.01 20.26
C PRO A 119 -15.34 -12.38 18.77
N ALA A 120 -15.15 -13.66 18.42
CA ALA A 120 -15.22 -14.11 17.03
C ALA A 120 -16.63 -13.96 16.42
N VAL A 121 -17.68 -14.21 17.21
CA VAL A 121 -19.07 -13.99 16.75
C VAL A 121 -19.33 -12.49 16.61
N GLN A 122 -18.83 -11.68 17.56
CA GLN A 122 -18.96 -10.22 17.48
C GLN A 122 -18.28 -9.67 16.21
N ASP A 123 -17.09 -10.14 15.87
CA ASP A 123 -16.38 -9.76 14.64
C ASP A 123 -17.06 -10.27 13.36
N ALA A 124 -17.67 -11.47 13.39
CA ALA A 124 -18.47 -11.96 12.27
C ALA A 124 -19.68 -11.05 11.99
N ILE A 125 -20.35 -10.56 13.04
CA ILE A 125 -21.47 -9.62 12.91
C ILE A 125 -20.96 -8.28 12.38
N TRP A 126 -19.84 -7.77 12.92
CA TRP A 126 -19.21 -6.55 12.43
C TRP A 126 -18.94 -6.63 10.92
N SER A 127 -18.17 -7.63 10.50
CA SER A 127 -17.83 -7.85 9.09
C SER A 127 -19.06 -7.88 8.20
N THR A 128 -20.06 -8.67 8.61
CA THR A 128 -21.27 -8.84 7.83
C THR A 128 -22.07 -7.53 7.79
N SER A 129 -22.14 -6.78 8.89
CA SER A 129 -22.83 -5.47 8.93
C SER A 129 -22.24 -4.42 8.00
N VAL A 130 -20.92 -4.44 7.84
CA VAL A 130 -20.20 -3.51 6.95
C VAL A 130 -20.33 -3.96 5.50
N GLN A 131 -20.14 -5.26 5.23
CA GLN A 131 -20.13 -5.80 3.86
C GLN A 131 -21.53 -6.00 3.26
N TYR A 132 -22.49 -6.50 4.03
CA TYR A 132 -23.83 -6.90 3.56
C TYR A 132 -24.93 -5.92 3.99
N ARG A 133 -24.63 -4.98 4.91
CA ARG A 133 -25.55 -3.92 5.36
C ARG A 133 -26.92 -4.49 5.76
N GLY A 134 -27.97 -4.19 4.99
CA GLY A 134 -29.34 -4.63 5.27
C GLY A 134 -29.54 -6.16 5.20
N LEU A 135 -28.67 -6.89 4.50
CA LEU A 135 -28.76 -8.36 4.39
C LEU A 135 -28.16 -9.10 5.60
N THR A 136 -27.59 -8.39 6.58
CA THR A 136 -26.90 -9.01 7.72
C THR A 136 -27.81 -9.97 8.48
N GLN A 137 -29.06 -9.57 8.74
CA GLN A 137 -30.01 -10.41 9.45
C GLN A 137 -30.34 -11.70 8.70
N SER A 138 -30.57 -11.60 7.38
CA SER A 138 -30.84 -12.77 6.55
C SER A 138 -29.64 -13.68 6.43
N VAL A 139 -28.42 -13.14 6.35
CA VAL A 139 -27.18 -13.94 6.31
C VAL A 139 -27.05 -14.80 7.57
N PHE A 140 -27.24 -14.22 8.75
CA PHE A 140 -27.17 -14.97 10.01
C PHE A 140 -28.30 -15.97 10.16
N LYS A 141 -29.55 -15.53 9.95
CA LYS A 141 -30.72 -16.39 10.08
C LYS A 141 -30.67 -17.57 9.10
N ASN A 142 -30.41 -17.29 7.83
CA ASN A 142 -30.39 -18.33 6.79
C ASN A 142 -29.16 -19.22 6.96
N GLY A 143 -27.99 -18.68 7.29
CA GLY A 143 -26.80 -19.51 7.51
C GLY A 143 -26.97 -20.49 8.67
N LEU A 144 -27.52 -20.04 9.79
CA LEU A 144 -27.83 -20.92 10.93
C LEU A 144 -28.91 -21.95 10.57
N THR A 145 -29.95 -21.52 9.85
CA THR A 145 -31.05 -22.40 9.40
C THR A 145 -30.57 -23.47 8.40
N GLU A 146 -29.72 -23.09 7.46
CA GLU A 146 -29.17 -24.00 6.44
C GLU A 146 -28.24 -25.03 7.06
N LYS A 147 -27.41 -24.62 8.02
CA LYS A 147 -26.43 -25.51 8.65
C LYS A 147 -27.03 -26.40 9.75
N PHE A 148 -27.99 -25.90 10.53
CA PHE A 148 -28.51 -26.58 11.72
C PHE A 148 -30.02 -26.86 11.68
N GLY A 149 -30.69 -26.51 10.58
CA GLY A 149 -32.14 -26.63 10.43
C GLY A 149 -32.91 -25.46 11.07
N PRO A 150 -34.21 -25.30 10.74
CA PRO A 150 -35.01 -24.14 11.17
C PRO A 150 -35.31 -24.08 12.67
N ASN A 151 -35.07 -25.17 13.41
CA ASN A 151 -35.37 -25.29 14.84
C ASN A 151 -34.08 -25.30 15.69
N PHE A 152 -32.98 -24.77 15.17
CA PHE A 152 -31.73 -24.67 15.93
C PHE A 152 -31.94 -23.86 17.22
N LYS A 153 -31.22 -24.24 18.28
CA LYS A 153 -31.15 -23.47 19.51
C LYS A 153 -29.79 -22.84 19.60
N LEU A 154 -29.72 -21.52 19.70
CA LEU A 154 -28.44 -20.82 19.85
C LEU A 154 -27.65 -21.33 21.05
N SER A 155 -28.32 -21.65 22.17
CA SER A 155 -27.67 -22.19 23.38
C SER A 155 -26.81 -23.43 23.14
N ASP A 156 -27.14 -24.21 22.11
CA ASP A 156 -26.51 -25.49 21.83
C ASP A 156 -25.32 -25.34 20.86
N LEU A 157 -25.15 -24.14 20.30
CA LEU A 157 -24.11 -23.83 19.32
C LEU A 157 -22.93 -23.14 19.99
N SER A 158 -21.73 -23.62 19.65
CA SER A 158 -20.47 -22.93 19.93
C SER A 158 -20.28 -21.70 19.05
N ASP A 159 -19.42 -20.78 19.47
CA ASP A 159 -19.04 -19.62 18.68
C ASP A 159 -18.44 -20.02 17.33
N GLN A 160 -17.64 -21.10 17.29
CA GLN A 160 -17.10 -21.65 16.05
C GLN A 160 -18.22 -22.08 15.10
N GLN A 161 -19.20 -22.83 15.59
CA GLN A 161 -20.33 -23.31 14.78
C GLN A 161 -21.14 -22.15 14.20
N ILE A 162 -21.37 -21.09 14.98
CA ILE A 162 -22.07 -19.88 14.53
C ILE A 162 -21.26 -19.18 13.44
N VAL A 163 -19.96 -18.94 13.66
CA VAL A 163 -19.06 -18.31 12.69
C VAL A 163 -19.04 -19.10 11.38
N GLU A 164 -18.85 -20.42 11.45
CA GLU A 164 -18.80 -21.24 10.25
C GLU A 164 -20.13 -21.20 9.49
N ALA A 165 -21.28 -21.30 10.17
CA ALA A 165 -22.59 -21.23 9.52
C ALA A 165 -22.78 -19.93 8.72
N VAL A 166 -22.38 -18.80 9.31
CA VAL A 166 -22.47 -17.48 8.70
C VAL A 166 -21.51 -17.38 7.50
N GLN A 167 -20.26 -17.77 7.66
CA GLN A 167 -19.25 -17.62 6.60
C GLN A 167 -19.47 -18.62 5.45
N ASP A 168 -19.90 -19.85 5.75
CA ASP A 168 -20.26 -20.87 4.76
C ASP A 168 -21.44 -20.36 3.91
N TYR A 169 -22.48 -19.80 4.56
CA TYR A 169 -23.60 -19.18 3.87
C TYR A 169 -23.18 -18.02 2.97
N LYS A 170 -22.36 -17.10 3.49
CA LYS A 170 -21.80 -15.96 2.73
C LYS A 170 -21.11 -16.45 1.45
N ALA A 171 -20.27 -17.48 1.55
CA ALA A 171 -19.50 -18.01 0.43
C ALA A 171 -20.37 -18.72 -0.62
N ALA A 172 -21.36 -19.50 -0.19
CA ALA A 172 -22.29 -20.21 -1.07
C ALA A 172 -23.24 -19.25 -1.81
N HIS A 173 -23.57 -18.12 -1.18
CA HIS A 173 -24.58 -17.17 -1.68
C HIS A 173 -23.98 -15.89 -2.24
N VAL A 174 -22.71 -15.87 -2.65
CA VAL A 174 -22.09 -14.67 -3.26
C VAL A 174 -22.85 -14.24 -4.50
N GLU A 175 -23.20 -15.17 -5.39
CA GLU A 175 -23.86 -14.86 -6.67
C GLU A 175 -25.26 -14.27 -6.44
N SER A 176 -26.00 -14.83 -5.49
CA SER A 176 -27.36 -14.38 -5.19
C SER A 176 -27.40 -13.05 -4.44
N ASN A 177 -26.41 -12.79 -3.57
CA ASN A 177 -26.32 -11.56 -2.79
C ASN A 177 -25.65 -10.40 -3.54
N PHE A 178 -24.80 -10.69 -4.53
CA PHE A 178 -24.05 -9.71 -5.33
C PHE A 178 -24.32 -9.85 -6.84
N ARG A 179 -25.58 -10.08 -7.22
CA ARG A 179 -26.00 -10.29 -8.63
C ARG A 179 -25.54 -9.20 -9.60
N GLY A 180 -25.41 -7.96 -9.12
CA GLY A 180 -25.04 -6.81 -9.93
C GLY A 180 -23.54 -6.64 -10.20
N SER A 181 -22.68 -7.54 -9.71
CA SER A 181 -21.22 -7.42 -9.83
C SER A 181 -20.52 -8.77 -9.98
N PRO A 182 -20.83 -9.55 -11.04
CA PRO A 182 -20.27 -10.88 -11.28
C PRO A 182 -18.74 -10.93 -11.35
N GLU A 183 -18.13 -9.90 -11.90
CA GLU A 183 -16.67 -9.73 -11.98
C GLU A 183 -15.97 -9.73 -10.62
N ASN A 184 -16.69 -9.43 -9.54
CA ASN A 184 -16.15 -9.35 -8.19
C ASN A 184 -16.37 -10.62 -7.36
N TRP A 185 -17.11 -11.62 -7.87
CA TRP A 185 -17.54 -12.78 -7.08
C TRP A 185 -16.37 -13.61 -6.53
N GLU A 186 -15.33 -13.83 -7.32
CA GLU A 186 -14.18 -14.62 -6.88
C GLU A 186 -13.41 -13.93 -5.75
N GLY A 187 -13.14 -12.62 -5.88
CA GLY A 187 -12.52 -11.83 -4.81
C GLY A 187 -13.34 -11.84 -3.53
N ILE A 188 -14.66 -11.65 -3.65
CA ILE A 188 -15.57 -11.72 -2.49
C ILE A 188 -15.50 -13.10 -1.81
N ARG A 189 -15.50 -14.20 -2.57
CA ARG A 189 -15.37 -15.56 -2.00
C ARG A 189 -14.04 -15.76 -1.30
N ASN A 190 -12.94 -15.30 -1.89
CA ASN A 190 -11.61 -15.43 -1.31
C ASN A 190 -11.51 -14.67 0.02
N ARG A 191 -12.00 -13.42 0.07
CA ARG A 191 -12.14 -12.66 1.32
C ARG A 191 -12.94 -13.43 2.37
N ILE A 192 -14.09 -13.98 2.02
CA ILE A 192 -14.94 -14.71 2.97
C ILE A 192 -14.23 -15.95 3.51
N ARG A 193 -13.49 -16.68 2.66
CA ARG A 193 -12.70 -17.86 3.06
C ARG A 193 -11.55 -17.50 4.00
N ASP A 194 -10.81 -16.43 3.72
CA ASP A 194 -9.73 -15.97 4.58
C ASP A 194 -10.25 -15.50 5.94
N GLU A 195 -11.31 -14.69 5.93
CA GLU A 195 -11.97 -14.23 7.15
C GLU A 195 -12.54 -15.39 7.96
N ARG A 196 -13.13 -16.39 7.29
CA ARG A 196 -13.61 -17.61 7.95
C ARG A 196 -12.49 -18.32 8.70
N ARG A 197 -11.33 -18.50 8.07
CA ARG A 197 -10.18 -19.15 8.71
C ARG A 197 -9.80 -18.42 10.00
N ASP A 198 -9.65 -17.09 9.91
CA ASP A 198 -9.22 -16.28 11.05
C ASP A 198 -10.27 -16.26 12.18
N LEU A 199 -11.57 -16.11 11.84
CA LEU A 199 -12.65 -16.13 12.84
C LEU A 199 -12.85 -17.51 13.48
N VAL A 200 -12.71 -18.60 12.73
CA VAL A 200 -12.80 -19.96 13.27
C VAL A 200 -11.66 -20.23 14.23
N GLU A 201 -10.43 -19.84 13.88
CA GLU A 201 -9.28 -19.99 14.78
C GLU A 201 -9.44 -19.12 16.03
N PHE A 202 -9.98 -17.91 15.88
CA PHE A 202 -10.29 -17.05 17.03
C PHE A 202 -11.34 -17.66 17.94
N ALA A 203 -12.42 -18.21 17.36
CA ALA A 203 -13.48 -18.88 18.11
C ALA A 203 -12.97 -20.12 18.85
N ARG A 204 -12.02 -20.85 18.25
CA ARG A 204 -11.44 -22.07 18.80
C ARG A 204 -10.44 -21.80 19.93
N THR A 205 -9.59 -20.79 19.77
CA THR A 205 -8.48 -20.53 20.69
C THR A 205 -8.78 -19.46 21.73
N GLY A 206 -9.76 -18.60 21.48
CA GLY A 206 -10.02 -17.39 22.29
C GLY A 206 -8.94 -16.32 22.16
N VAL A 207 -7.92 -16.55 21.31
CA VAL A 207 -6.84 -15.61 21.01
C VAL A 207 -7.00 -15.15 19.57
N HIS A 208 -7.11 -13.84 19.37
CA HIS A 208 -7.25 -13.31 18.02
C HIS A 208 -5.98 -13.67 17.21
N PRO A 209 -6.08 -14.11 15.94
CA PRO A 209 -4.92 -14.45 15.10
C PRO A 209 -3.91 -13.32 14.85
N SER A 210 -4.15 -12.13 15.38
CA SER A 210 -3.18 -11.02 15.39
C SER A 210 -2.50 -10.80 16.74
N LEU A 211 -2.86 -11.56 17.77
CA LEU A 211 -2.36 -11.49 19.14
C LEU A 211 -1.51 -12.73 19.50
N THR A 212 -1.74 -13.86 18.82
CA THR A 212 -0.75 -14.95 18.73
C THR A 212 0.54 -14.52 18.00
N GLU A 213 0.51 -13.33 17.41
CA GLU A 213 1.62 -12.61 16.78
C GLU A 213 2.41 -11.72 17.76
N ASP A 214 2.10 -11.71 19.07
CA ASP A 214 2.75 -10.87 20.10
C ASP A 214 4.05 -11.45 20.69
N SER A 215 4.90 -12.07 19.85
CA SER A 215 6.35 -12.02 20.09
C SER A 215 6.90 -10.76 19.40
N PRO A 216 7.90 -10.06 19.96
CA PRO A 216 8.34 -8.73 19.49
C PRO A 216 8.78 -8.66 18.02
N GLU A 217 8.93 -9.81 17.36
CA GLU A 217 9.31 -9.97 15.97
C GLU A 217 8.10 -9.89 14.99
N ILE A 218 6.87 -10.16 15.44
CA ILE A 218 5.69 -10.34 14.56
C ILE A 218 4.65 -9.21 14.68
N ALA A 219 4.71 -8.32 15.69
CA ALA A 219 3.94 -7.06 15.72
C ALA A 219 4.24 -6.13 14.52
N ARG A 220 5.38 -6.33 13.83
CA ARG A 220 5.68 -5.71 12.54
C ARG A 220 4.91 -6.33 11.36
N SER A 221 4.11 -7.39 11.55
CA SER A 221 3.60 -8.22 10.44
C SER A 221 2.08 -8.32 10.25
N SER A 222 1.24 -7.80 11.17
CA SER A 222 -0.21 -7.78 10.98
C SER A 222 -0.69 -6.67 10.00
N ASN A 223 0.10 -5.60 9.87
CA ASN A 223 -0.08 -4.54 8.87
C ASN A 223 0.80 -4.72 7.63
N THR A 224 1.62 -5.76 7.59
CA THR A 224 2.69 -5.88 6.60
C THR A 224 2.46 -7.04 5.66
N LEU A 225 2.28 -6.75 4.37
CA LEU A 225 2.14 -7.80 3.36
C LEU A 225 3.53 -8.36 3.03
N LYS A 226 3.68 -9.68 3.06
CA LYS A 226 4.97 -10.35 2.83
C LYS A 226 4.80 -11.64 2.04
N LEU A 227 5.93 -12.16 1.55
CA LEU A 227 6.01 -13.39 0.77
C LEU A 227 5.22 -14.54 1.42
N GLY A 228 4.44 -15.25 0.60
CA GLY A 228 3.58 -16.36 1.03
C GLY A 228 2.16 -15.95 1.41
N MET A 229 1.90 -14.68 1.68
CA MET A 229 0.55 -14.19 1.99
C MET A 229 -0.39 -14.30 0.78
N ARG A 230 -1.70 -14.40 1.05
CA ARG A 230 -2.75 -14.48 0.03
C ARG A 230 -3.95 -13.61 0.41
N GLY A 231 -4.76 -13.23 -0.59
CA GLY A 231 -6.03 -12.52 -0.41
C GLY A 231 -6.06 -11.11 -1.02
N ASP A 232 -7.20 -10.45 -0.88
CA ASP A 232 -7.52 -9.19 -1.58
C ASP A 232 -6.53 -8.04 -1.34
N ARG A 233 -5.89 -8.00 -0.16
CA ARG A 233 -4.87 -6.97 0.14
C ARG A 233 -3.66 -7.11 -0.79
N VAL A 234 -3.29 -8.35 -1.08
CA VAL A 234 -2.19 -8.66 -2.00
C VAL A 234 -2.60 -8.36 -3.43
N SER A 235 -3.84 -8.70 -3.83
CA SER A 235 -4.37 -8.38 -5.16
C SER A 235 -4.41 -6.87 -5.41
N LYS A 236 -4.83 -6.08 -4.41
CA LYS A 236 -4.82 -4.61 -4.47
C LYS A 236 -3.42 -4.04 -4.55
N LEU A 237 -2.48 -4.55 -3.73
CA LEU A 237 -1.07 -4.19 -3.81
C LEU A 237 -0.50 -4.49 -5.21
N GLN A 238 -0.75 -5.69 -5.75
CA GLN A 238 -0.32 -6.09 -7.08
C GLN A 238 -0.88 -5.17 -8.17
N SER A 239 -2.16 -4.81 -8.08
CA SER A 239 -2.79 -3.85 -8.99
C SER A 239 -2.15 -2.46 -8.88
N SER A 240 -1.97 -1.94 -7.67
CA SER A 240 -1.34 -0.63 -7.45
C SER A 240 0.10 -0.58 -7.94
N LEU A 241 0.89 -1.63 -7.68
CA LEU A 241 2.25 -1.74 -8.18
C LEU A 241 2.28 -1.83 -9.71
N ARG A 242 1.38 -2.61 -10.33
CA ARG A 242 1.23 -2.66 -11.78
C ARG A 242 0.86 -1.30 -12.37
N ASP A 243 -0.10 -0.60 -11.77
CA ASP A 243 -0.59 0.69 -12.26
C ASP A 243 0.49 1.79 -12.14
N LEU A 244 1.41 1.64 -11.20
CA LEU A 244 2.60 2.48 -11.06
C LEU A 244 3.81 1.97 -11.89
N GLY A 245 3.63 0.92 -12.68
CA GLY A 245 4.65 0.39 -13.60
C GLY A 245 5.68 -0.55 -12.97
N TYR A 246 5.49 -1.02 -11.74
CA TYR A 246 6.39 -1.99 -11.11
C TYR A 246 6.10 -3.41 -11.59
N LEU A 247 7.19 -4.09 -11.99
CA LEU A 247 7.17 -5.40 -12.63
C LEU A 247 7.59 -6.50 -11.65
N GLY A 248 7.14 -7.72 -11.94
CA GLY A 248 7.54 -8.92 -11.21
C GLY A 248 9.01 -9.29 -11.43
N SER A 249 9.47 -10.31 -10.71
CA SER A 249 10.83 -10.85 -10.81
C SER A 249 11.13 -11.43 -12.21
N ASP A 250 10.07 -11.82 -12.92
CA ASP A 250 10.04 -12.31 -14.30
C ASP A 250 9.96 -11.20 -15.36
N GLY A 251 9.94 -9.92 -14.94
CA GLY A 251 9.82 -8.76 -15.84
C GLY A 251 8.40 -8.49 -16.33
N ASN A 252 7.41 -9.35 -16.03
CA ASN A 252 6.04 -9.14 -16.46
C ASN A 252 5.31 -8.19 -15.52
N GLN A 253 4.21 -7.62 -16.00
CA GLN A 253 3.24 -6.96 -15.14
C GLN A 253 2.73 -7.93 -14.08
N LEU A 254 2.53 -7.43 -12.87
CA LEU A 254 1.96 -8.26 -11.81
C LEU A 254 0.54 -8.70 -12.18
N VAL A 255 0.33 -10.02 -12.12
CA VAL A 255 -1.00 -10.61 -12.11
C VAL A 255 -1.59 -10.37 -10.72
N SER A 256 -2.76 -9.74 -10.64
CA SER A 256 -3.46 -9.48 -9.37
C SER A 256 -4.20 -10.71 -8.85
N ASP A 257 -3.52 -11.85 -8.83
CA ASP A 257 -4.06 -13.16 -8.40
C ASP A 257 -4.27 -13.25 -6.89
N GLY A 258 -3.86 -12.23 -6.14
CA GLY A 258 -3.97 -12.21 -4.70
C GLY A 258 -2.96 -13.11 -4.01
N HIS A 259 -1.91 -13.59 -4.69
CA HIS A 259 -0.82 -14.36 -4.08
C HIS A 259 0.46 -13.54 -4.01
N PHE A 260 1.00 -13.39 -2.80
CA PHE A 260 2.25 -12.65 -2.57
C PHE A 260 3.39 -13.62 -2.84
N GLY A 261 3.59 -13.93 -4.12
CA GLY A 261 4.69 -14.75 -4.61
C GLY A 261 5.98 -13.93 -4.81
N PRO A 262 7.04 -14.58 -5.31
CA PRO A 262 8.33 -13.93 -5.59
C PRO A 262 8.19 -12.70 -6.49
N ASN A 263 7.32 -12.75 -7.51
CA ASN A 263 7.05 -11.61 -8.39
C ASN A 263 6.54 -10.39 -7.61
N THR A 264 5.56 -10.58 -6.73
CA THR A 264 4.99 -9.51 -5.90
C THR A 264 6.02 -8.94 -4.93
N ARG A 265 6.86 -9.80 -4.33
CA ARG A 265 7.94 -9.36 -3.42
C ARG A 265 8.94 -8.47 -4.13
N ASP A 266 9.35 -8.85 -5.32
CA ASP A 266 10.38 -8.11 -6.06
C ASP A 266 9.84 -6.76 -6.55
N ALA A 267 8.58 -6.70 -6.97
CA ALA A 267 7.92 -5.44 -7.30
C ALA A 267 7.79 -4.51 -6.07
N VAL A 268 7.50 -5.07 -4.89
CA VAL A 268 7.49 -4.32 -3.62
C VAL A 268 8.86 -3.76 -3.30
N GLN A 269 9.92 -4.57 -3.44
CA GLN A 269 11.29 -4.11 -3.19
C GLN A 269 11.69 -3.00 -4.16
N ALA A 270 11.33 -3.12 -5.44
CA ALA A 270 11.57 -2.08 -6.43
C ALA A 270 10.83 -0.77 -6.07
N PHE A 271 9.57 -0.89 -5.68
CA PHE A 271 8.78 0.25 -5.19
C PHE A 271 9.40 0.91 -3.95
N GLN A 272 9.77 0.10 -2.94
CA GLN A 272 10.42 0.59 -1.72
C GLN A 272 11.70 1.36 -2.02
N ARG A 273 12.57 0.83 -2.90
CA ARG A 273 13.80 1.52 -3.32
C ARG A 273 13.50 2.86 -3.97
N SER A 274 12.60 2.88 -4.95
CA SER A 274 12.20 4.10 -5.66
C SER A 274 11.46 5.13 -4.80
N SER A 275 11.03 4.73 -3.60
CA SER A 275 10.33 5.58 -2.63
C SER A 275 11.20 5.94 -1.42
N GLY A 276 12.51 5.64 -1.44
CA GLY A 276 13.44 5.94 -0.35
C GLY A 276 13.20 5.11 0.93
N LEU A 277 12.59 3.94 0.80
CA LEU A 277 12.30 3.04 1.92
C LEU A 277 13.27 1.86 1.94
N THR A 278 13.44 1.24 3.11
CA THR A 278 14.16 -0.03 3.24
C THR A 278 13.48 -1.10 2.36
N ALA A 279 14.24 -1.67 1.42
CA ALA A 279 13.75 -2.62 0.42
C ALA A 279 13.68 -4.06 0.96
N ASP A 280 12.97 -4.25 2.07
CA ASP A 280 12.83 -5.53 2.76
C ASP A 280 11.82 -6.49 2.11
N GLY A 281 11.09 -6.03 1.08
CA GLY A 281 10.07 -6.82 0.38
C GLY A 281 8.80 -7.05 1.19
N GLN A 282 8.62 -6.25 2.24
CA GLN A 282 7.52 -6.32 3.19
C GLN A 282 6.74 -5.00 3.19
N VAL A 283 5.46 -5.03 2.82
CA VAL A 283 4.65 -3.82 2.68
C VAL A 283 4.04 -3.40 4.01
N GLY A 284 4.83 -2.72 4.84
CA GLY A 284 4.35 -2.11 6.08
C GLY A 284 3.69 -0.74 5.87
N ALA A 285 3.32 -0.07 6.97
CA ALA A 285 2.60 1.21 6.93
C ALA A 285 3.33 2.31 6.12
N LYS A 286 4.66 2.40 6.22
CA LYS A 286 5.48 3.36 5.46
C LYS A 286 5.42 3.09 3.95
N THR A 287 5.52 1.81 3.56
CA THR A 287 5.40 1.39 2.16
C THR A 287 4.01 1.66 1.62
N MET A 288 2.96 1.41 2.40
CA MET A 288 1.59 1.68 1.95
C MET A 288 1.32 3.18 1.79
N SER A 289 1.78 4.01 2.71
CA SER A 289 1.66 5.48 2.61
C SER A 289 2.32 6.01 1.35
N ALA A 290 3.57 5.60 1.09
CA ALA A 290 4.29 6.01 -0.12
C ALA A 290 3.57 5.56 -1.41
N LEU A 291 2.93 4.38 -1.38
CA LEU A 291 2.21 3.83 -2.53
C LEU A 291 0.96 4.67 -2.81
N GLU A 292 0.23 5.07 -1.78
CA GLU A 292 -0.93 5.97 -1.88
C GLU A 292 -0.52 7.36 -2.41
N ASP A 293 0.58 7.92 -1.92
CA ASP A 293 1.08 9.23 -2.35
C ASP A 293 1.48 9.22 -3.84
N LYS A 294 2.15 8.15 -4.30
CA LYS A 294 2.53 7.98 -5.72
C LYS A 294 1.30 7.81 -6.62
N ILE A 295 0.28 7.07 -6.17
CA ILE A 295 -0.98 6.90 -6.91
C ILE A 295 -1.72 8.22 -7.02
N GLU A 296 -1.75 9.02 -5.95
CA GLU A 296 -2.43 10.32 -5.97
C GLU A 296 -1.66 11.34 -6.84
N ALA A 297 -0.33 11.34 -6.78
CA ALA A 297 0.51 12.15 -7.65
C ALA A 297 0.33 11.79 -9.14
N ALA A 298 0.27 10.49 -9.45
CA ALA A 298 -0.01 9.98 -10.80
C ALA A 298 -1.44 10.28 -11.28
N LYS A 299 -2.38 10.56 -10.37
CA LYS A 299 -3.74 11.02 -10.70
C LYS A 299 -3.84 12.53 -10.89
N SER A 300 -3.01 13.32 -10.21
CA SER A 300 -2.98 14.79 -10.36
C SER A 300 -2.31 15.27 -11.64
N LEU A 301 -1.47 14.44 -12.27
CA LEU A 301 -0.80 14.75 -13.54
C LEU A 301 -1.71 14.62 -14.78
N ASP A 302 -2.93 14.08 -14.62
CA ASP A 302 -3.90 13.86 -15.72
C ASP A 302 -4.90 15.03 -15.90
N VAL A 303 -4.83 16.14 -15.12
CA VAL A 303 -5.91 17.16 -15.08
C VAL A 303 -5.55 18.56 -15.59
N ASP A 304 -4.28 18.98 -15.73
CA ASP A 304 -3.99 20.38 -16.09
C ASP A 304 -3.11 20.55 -17.32
N GLY A 305 -3.76 20.45 -18.48
CA GLY A 305 -3.31 21.12 -19.69
C GLY A 305 -3.96 22.49 -19.79
N MET A 306 -3.46 23.50 -19.07
CA MET A 306 -3.54 24.90 -19.48
C MET A 306 -2.72 25.82 -18.55
N ALA A 307 -1.90 26.64 -19.21
CA ALA A 307 -0.99 27.65 -18.69
C ALA A 307 -1.44 28.43 -17.44
N HIS A 308 -0.53 28.56 -16.48
CA HIS A 308 -0.45 29.77 -15.67
C HIS A 308 0.99 30.12 -15.32
N GLU A 309 1.40 31.32 -15.74
CA GLU A 309 2.63 32.01 -15.39
C GLU A 309 2.78 32.11 -13.86
N THR A 310 3.97 31.79 -13.38
CA THR A 310 4.36 31.97 -11.97
C THR A 310 4.96 33.36 -11.78
N PRO A 311 4.60 34.10 -10.71
CA PRO A 311 5.25 35.37 -10.39
C PRO A 311 6.61 35.13 -9.71
N SER A 312 7.61 35.84 -10.22
CA SER A 312 9.00 35.89 -9.74
C SER A 312 9.14 36.16 -8.24
N GLN A 313 10.01 35.39 -7.60
CA GLN A 313 10.84 35.88 -6.49
C GLN A 313 12.32 35.58 -6.77
N ASN A 314 13.10 36.66 -6.72
CA ASN A 314 14.52 36.76 -7.05
C ASN A 314 15.41 35.77 -6.29
N HIS A 315 16.19 34.96 -7.02
CA HIS A 315 17.54 34.52 -6.63
C HIS A 315 18.41 34.47 -7.91
N GLU A 316 19.71 34.75 -7.73
CA GLU A 316 20.78 34.98 -8.72
C GLU A 316 20.89 34.01 -9.90
N PRO A 317 21.57 34.39 -11.02
CA PRO A 317 21.52 33.66 -12.29
C PRO A 317 22.19 32.28 -12.20
N SER A 318 21.40 31.24 -11.98
CA SER A 318 21.83 29.85 -12.17
C SER A 318 22.09 29.62 -13.66
N ARG A 319 23.31 29.24 -14.01
CA ARG A 319 23.67 28.68 -15.33
C ARG A 319 22.67 27.60 -15.71
N ALA A 320 22.36 27.50 -17.01
CA ALA A 320 21.59 26.40 -17.57
C ALA A 320 22.15 25.05 -17.05
N PRO A 321 21.28 24.06 -16.77
CA PRO A 321 21.73 22.75 -16.31
C PRO A 321 22.80 22.19 -17.26
N ILE A 322 23.92 21.72 -16.70
CA ILE A 322 24.98 21.07 -17.48
C ILE A 322 24.40 19.76 -18.03
N ASP A 323 24.54 19.51 -19.33
CA ASP A 323 24.08 18.28 -19.98
C ASP A 323 24.84 17.05 -19.44
N LEU A 324 24.18 15.90 -19.36
CA LEU A 324 24.74 14.63 -18.89
C LEU A 324 25.92 14.15 -19.77
N THR A 325 25.97 14.59 -21.03
CA THR A 325 27.08 14.32 -21.95
C THR A 325 28.32 15.17 -21.68
N ASP A 326 28.20 16.25 -20.91
CA ASP A 326 29.31 17.14 -20.56
C ASP A 326 30.22 16.49 -19.51
N PRO A 327 31.55 16.42 -19.73
CA PRO A 327 32.51 15.87 -18.76
C PRO A 327 32.50 16.51 -17.38
N ARG A 328 31.93 17.71 -17.25
CA ARG A 328 31.80 18.42 -15.97
C ARG A 328 30.57 18.00 -15.18
N HIS A 329 29.67 17.21 -15.76
CA HIS A 329 28.50 16.70 -15.05
C HIS A 329 28.94 15.67 -13.99
N PRO A 330 28.44 15.74 -12.74
CA PRO A 330 28.85 14.84 -11.66
C PRO A 330 28.57 13.35 -11.97
N ASP A 331 27.54 13.06 -12.77
CA ASP A 331 27.20 11.70 -13.21
C ASP A 331 27.74 11.33 -14.60
N HIS A 332 28.61 12.15 -15.21
CA HIS A 332 29.12 11.90 -16.56
C HIS A 332 29.80 10.53 -16.70
N THR A 333 30.62 10.15 -15.71
CA THR A 333 31.33 8.86 -15.72
C THR A 333 30.36 7.68 -15.65
N LEU A 334 29.34 7.76 -14.79
CA LEU A 334 28.32 6.73 -14.66
C LEU A 334 27.49 6.62 -15.93
N SER A 335 27.06 7.75 -16.48
CA SER A 335 26.27 7.78 -17.72
C SER A 335 27.06 7.24 -18.91
N SER A 336 28.35 7.58 -19.01
CA SER A 336 29.23 7.08 -20.08
C SER A 336 29.43 5.57 -20.00
N SER A 337 29.59 5.02 -18.80
CA SER A 337 29.66 3.57 -18.57
C SER A 337 28.36 2.87 -18.95
N ILE A 338 27.21 3.43 -18.57
CA ILE A 338 25.90 2.89 -18.93
C ILE A 338 25.69 2.95 -20.44
N ARG A 339 26.07 4.06 -21.09
CA ARG A 339 25.97 4.21 -22.54
C ARG A 339 26.75 3.12 -23.26
N ALA A 340 27.97 2.85 -22.82
CA ALA A 340 28.79 1.78 -23.39
C ALA A 340 28.12 0.39 -23.23
N GLY A 341 27.53 0.11 -22.07
CA GLY A 341 26.79 -1.14 -21.85
C GLY A 341 25.48 -1.25 -22.65
N VAL A 342 24.77 -0.14 -22.89
CA VAL A 342 23.60 -0.12 -23.78
C VAL A 342 24.03 -0.36 -25.23
N VAL A 343 25.18 0.21 -25.62
CA VAL A 343 25.81 -0.06 -26.93
C VAL A 343 26.12 -1.54 -27.10
N GLU A 344 26.84 -2.11 -26.15
CA GLU A 344 27.18 -3.54 -26.16
C GLU A 344 25.94 -4.44 -26.14
N LEU A 345 24.91 -4.08 -25.37
CA LEU A 345 23.66 -4.83 -25.30
C LEU A 345 22.99 -4.91 -26.67
N HIS A 346 22.87 -3.79 -27.38
CA HIS A 346 22.18 -3.77 -28.68
C HIS A 346 22.98 -4.50 -29.75
N GLU A 347 24.33 -4.44 -29.71
CA GLU A 347 25.20 -5.18 -30.61
C GLU A 347 25.11 -6.69 -30.36
N ARG A 348 25.19 -7.11 -29.08
CA ARG A 348 25.13 -8.51 -28.66
C ARG A 348 23.81 -9.18 -29.05
N GLU A 349 22.71 -8.45 -28.93
CA GLU A 349 21.35 -8.97 -29.12
C GLU A 349 20.78 -8.61 -30.51
N GLN A 350 21.60 -8.00 -31.38
CA GLN A 350 21.27 -7.63 -32.76
C GLN A 350 20.02 -6.74 -32.91
N ILE A 351 19.82 -5.82 -31.95
CA ILE A 351 18.72 -4.84 -31.97
C ILE A 351 19.25 -3.51 -32.50
N LEU A 352 18.53 -2.93 -33.46
CA LEU A 352 18.90 -1.67 -34.11
C LEU A 352 18.23 -0.49 -33.38
N LEU A 353 18.95 0.13 -32.45
CA LEU A 353 18.57 1.42 -31.87
C LEU A 353 19.28 2.57 -32.61
N SER A 354 18.58 3.69 -32.83
CA SER A 354 19.23 4.93 -33.27
C SER A 354 20.10 5.52 -32.16
N SER A 355 21.02 6.43 -32.50
CA SER A 355 21.83 7.15 -31.48
C SER A 355 20.94 7.83 -30.44
N ASP A 356 19.87 8.51 -30.90
CA ASP A 356 18.91 9.17 -30.00
C ASP A 356 18.22 8.17 -29.06
N GLN A 357 17.87 6.98 -29.55
CA GLN A 357 17.27 5.94 -28.72
C GLN A 357 18.25 5.37 -27.70
N VAL A 358 19.53 5.21 -28.07
CA VAL A 358 20.60 4.85 -27.14
C VAL A 358 20.74 5.92 -26.06
N ASP A 359 20.72 7.19 -26.42
CA ASP A 359 20.87 8.30 -25.47
C ASP A 359 19.66 8.39 -24.51
N ARG A 360 18.43 8.15 -24.99
CA ARG A 360 17.23 8.08 -24.15
C ARG A 360 17.26 6.92 -23.17
N VAL A 361 17.58 5.71 -23.64
CA VAL A 361 17.73 4.54 -22.77
C VAL A 361 18.84 4.75 -21.75
N THR A 362 19.96 5.34 -22.18
CA THR A 362 21.09 5.68 -21.30
C THR A 362 20.67 6.65 -20.20
N ALA A 363 19.99 7.74 -20.55
CA ALA A 363 19.54 8.74 -19.58
C ALA A 363 18.54 8.14 -18.58
N ALA A 364 17.56 7.38 -19.08
CA ALA A 364 16.57 6.70 -18.24
C ALA A 364 17.24 5.71 -17.27
N LEU A 365 18.13 4.87 -17.78
CA LEU A 365 18.82 3.88 -16.96
C LEU A 365 19.82 4.53 -15.98
N THR A 366 20.45 5.64 -16.34
CA THR A 366 21.31 6.42 -15.43
C THR A 366 20.52 6.93 -14.22
N ALA A 367 19.31 7.47 -14.45
CA ALA A 367 18.44 7.91 -13.37
C ALA A 367 18.03 6.75 -12.44
N GLU A 368 17.69 5.58 -12.99
CA GLU A 368 17.33 4.39 -12.20
C GLU A 368 18.52 3.82 -11.41
N VAL A 369 19.69 3.72 -12.04
CA VAL A 369 20.93 3.22 -11.42
C VAL A 369 21.29 4.10 -10.22
N LYS A 370 21.27 5.42 -10.39
CA LYS A 370 21.55 6.37 -9.32
C LYS A 370 20.52 6.29 -8.19
N GLY A 371 19.22 6.23 -8.54
CA GLY A 371 18.14 6.12 -7.56
C GLY A 371 18.14 4.79 -6.78
N ALA A 372 18.64 3.72 -7.40
CA ALA A 372 18.82 2.43 -6.75
C ALA A 372 20.11 2.33 -5.91
N GLY A 373 20.90 3.41 -5.84
CA GLY A 373 22.13 3.48 -5.04
C GLY A 373 23.32 2.72 -5.65
N LEU A 374 23.24 2.35 -6.93
CA LEU A 374 24.38 1.76 -7.63
C LEU A 374 25.41 2.86 -7.88
N THR A 375 26.67 2.52 -7.63
CA THR A 375 27.82 3.44 -7.79
C THR A 375 28.55 3.23 -9.11
N HIS A 376 28.37 2.05 -9.70
CA HIS A 376 28.86 1.66 -11.02
C HIS A 376 27.96 0.57 -11.61
N VAL A 377 28.14 0.26 -12.88
CA VAL A 377 27.44 -0.82 -13.59
C VAL A 377 28.48 -1.74 -14.21
N ASP A 378 28.46 -3.00 -13.81
CA ASP A 378 29.35 -4.04 -14.36
C ASP A 378 28.75 -4.66 -15.61
N GLU A 379 27.43 -4.76 -15.68
CA GLU A 379 26.77 -5.45 -16.78
C GLU A 379 25.36 -4.94 -17.08
N ILE A 380 25.02 -4.86 -18.37
CA ILE A 380 23.68 -4.55 -18.85
C ILE A 380 23.13 -5.72 -19.68
N ARG A 381 21.90 -6.17 -19.37
CA ARG A 381 21.22 -7.27 -20.07
C ARG A 381 19.75 -6.97 -20.31
N PHE A 382 19.17 -7.55 -21.35
CA PHE A 382 17.72 -7.69 -21.41
C PHE A 382 17.23 -8.65 -20.32
N GLY A 383 16.01 -8.43 -19.88
CA GLY A 383 15.29 -9.41 -19.08
C GLY A 383 15.11 -10.71 -19.87
N ARG A 384 14.88 -11.79 -19.15
CA ARG A 384 14.45 -13.05 -19.76
C ARG A 384 13.23 -13.56 -19.03
N LEU A 385 12.26 -14.00 -19.81
CA LEU A 385 11.10 -14.72 -19.29
C LEU A 385 11.55 -16.06 -18.69
N PRO A 386 10.75 -16.69 -17.82
CA PRO A 386 11.03 -18.04 -17.31
C PRO A 386 11.19 -19.09 -18.42
N THR A 387 10.62 -18.82 -19.60
CA THR A 387 10.75 -19.62 -20.83
C THR A 387 12.12 -19.48 -21.51
N GLY A 388 12.96 -18.53 -21.07
CA GLY A 388 14.26 -18.19 -21.67
C GLY A 388 14.20 -17.13 -22.77
N GLU A 389 12.99 -16.77 -23.22
CA GLU A 389 12.74 -15.74 -24.22
C GLU A 389 13.17 -14.35 -23.72
N LEU A 390 13.64 -13.49 -24.62
CA LEU A 390 14.01 -12.12 -24.29
C LEU A 390 12.77 -11.33 -23.85
N HIS A 391 12.91 -10.64 -22.73
CA HIS A 391 11.93 -9.68 -22.24
C HIS A 391 12.47 -8.26 -22.51
N PRO A 392 11.63 -7.32 -22.95
CA PRO A 392 12.09 -5.99 -23.38
C PRO A 392 12.50 -5.05 -22.22
N SER A 393 12.59 -5.54 -20.98
CA SER A 393 13.22 -4.80 -19.88
C SER A 393 14.73 -4.79 -20.03
N ILE A 394 15.37 -3.68 -19.69
CA ILE A 394 16.82 -3.53 -19.68
C ILE A 394 17.26 -3.41 -18.22
N HIS A 395 18.18 -4.27 -17.80
CA HIS A 395 18.67 -4.36 -16.43
C HIS A 395 20.15 -3.98 -16.38
N ALA A 396 20.50 -3.05 -15.50
CA ALA A 396 21.88 -2.74 -15.12
C ALA A 396 22.20 -3.42 -13.79
N TYR A 397 23.33 -4.12 -13.73
CA TYR A 397 23.80 -4.87 -12.57
C TYR A 397 25.10 -4.28 -12.02
N GLN A 398 25.16 -4.15 -10.70
CA GLN A 398 26.41 -4.02 -9.95
C GLN A 398 26.65 -5.36 -9.27
N VAL A 399 27.61 -6.12 -9.80
CA VAL A 399 27.86 -7.52 -9.49
C VAL A 399 28.82 -7.63 -8.32
N LEU A 400 28.46 -8.44 -7.32
CA LEU A 400 29.35 -8.74 -6.20
C LEU A 400 30.07 -10.07 -6.45
N ASP A 401 31.38 -10.10 -6.22
CA ASP A 401 32.27 -11.27 -6.43
C ASP A 401 32.21 -11.88 -7.85
N GLY A 402 31.92 -11.06 -8.87
CA GLY A 402 31.84 -11.50 -10.27
C GLY A 402 30.65 -12.43 -10.57
N ARG A 403 29.66 -12.51 -9.67
CA ARG A 403 28.50 -13.41 -9.77
C ARG A 403 27.17 -12.66 -9.85
N LEU A 404 26.53 -12.71 -11.02
CA LEU A 404 25.18 -12.15 -11.22
C LEU A 404 24.13 -12.76 -10.28
N ASP A 405 24.29 -14.02 -9.88
CA ASP A 405 23.39 -14.76 -9.00
C ASP A 405 23.64 -14.48 -7.50
N HIS A 406 24.54 -13.56 -7.17
CA HIS A 406 24.83 -13.23 -5.79
C HIS A 406 23.63 -12.52 -5.12
N PRO A 407 23.23 -12.90 -3.89
CA PRO A 407 22.04 -12.35 -3.22
C PRO A 407 22.12 -10.86 -2.91
N TYR A 408 23.32 -10.28 -2.96
CA TYR A 408 23.57 -8.85 -2.76
C TYR A 408 23.91 -8.10 -4.06
N THR A 409 23.82 -8.77 -5.22
CA THR A 409 23.92 -8.08 -6.51
C THR A 409 22.83 -7.02 -6.59
N MET A 410 23.25 -5.78 -6.79
CA MET A 410 22.33 -4.66 -6.94
C MET A 410 21.92 -4.56 -8.40
N ARG A 411 20.65 -4.21 -8.65
CA ARG A 411 20.17 -3.97 -10.01
C ARG A 411 19.24 -2.77 -10.08
N ALA A 412 19.30 -2.09 -11.22
CA ALA A 412 18.33 -1.10 -11.67
C ALA A 412 17.74 -1.56 -13.00
N SER A 413 16.51 -1.14 -13.31
CA SER A 413 15.81 -1.63 -14.51
C SER A 413 14.96 -0.54 -15.14
N VAL A 414 14.90 -0.53 -16.47
CA VAL A 414 13.93 0.25 -17.26
C VAL A 414 13.15 -0.67 -18.17
N TYR A 415 11.93 -0.28 -18.53
CA TYR A 415 11.19 -0.95 -19.61
C TYR A 415 11.64 -0.35 -20.95
N GLY A 416 12.29 -1.15 -21.80
CA GLY A 416 12.92 -0.68 -23.04
C GLY A 416 11.99 0.10 -23.97
N PRO A 417 10.75 -0.37 -24.25
CA PRO A 417 9.80 0.34 -25.10
C PRO A 417 9.39 1.72 -24.57
N ASP A 418 9.40 1.92 -23.25
CA ASP A 418 9.18 3.25 -22.68
C ASP A 418 10.47 4.07 -22.76
N ALA A 419 11.59 3.47 -22.36
CA ALA A 419 12.90 4.13 -22.30
C ALA A 419 13.38 4.65 -23.67
N VAL A 420 13.02 4.02 -24.79
CA VAL A 420 13.35 4.52 -26.14
C VAL A 420 12.48 5.72 -26.56
N ASN A 421 11.34 5.94 -25.90
CA ASN A 421 10.37 6.97 -26.26
C ASN A 421 10.37 8.16 -25.29
N VAL A 422 10.84 7.98 -24.05
CA VAL A 422 10.98 9.06 -23.07
C VAL A 422 12.07 10.04 -23.52
N PRO A 423 11.79 11.35 -23.60
CA PRO A 423 12.81 12.36 -23.90
C PRO A 423 13.96 12.34 -22.89
N VAL A 424 15.17 12.66 -23.35
CA VAL A 424 16.37 12.69 -22.50
C VAL A 424 16.20 13.68 -21.36
N GLU A 425 15.58 14.82 -21.64
CA GLU A 425 15.33 15.91 -20.71
C GLU A 425 14.49 15.45 -19.52
N THR A 426 13.44 14.65 -19.76
CA THR A 426 12.60 14.08 -18.70
C THR A 426 13.39 13.15 -17.78
N SER A 427 14.31 12.37 -18.34
CA SER A 427 15.18 11.49 -17.55
C SER A 427 16.27 12.27 -16.80
N GLN A 428 16.75 13.38 -17.35
CA GLN A 428 17.71 14.28 -16.71
C GLN A 428 17.08 15.05 -15.54
N GLU A 429 15.84 15.53 -15.68
CA GLU A 429 15.08 16.13 -14.58
C GLU A 429 14.91 15.13 -13.41
N LYS A 430 14.59 13.87 -13.74
CA LYS A 430 14.52 12.79 -12.75
C LYS A 430 15.86 12.56 -12.06
N LEU A 431 16.95 12.52 -12.82
CA LEU A 431 18.31 12.37 -12.26
C LEU A 431 18.69 13.54 -11.34
N GLN A 432 18.33 14.77 -11.71
CA GLN A 432 18.56 15.95 -10.85
C GLN A 432 17.80 15.87 -9.53
N GLN A 433 16.54 15.43 -9.56
CA GLN A 433 15.76 15.22 -8.34
C GLN A 433 16.38 14.14 -7.46
N VAL A 434 16.87 13.04 -8.05
CA VAL A 434 17.58 11.98 -7.33
C VAL A 434 18.85 12.52 -6.68
N ASN A 435 19.65 13.31 -7.39
CA ASN A 435 20.87 13.91 -6.83
C ASN A 435 20.56 14.84 -5.66
N GLN A 436 19.54 15.69 -5.78
CA GLN A 436 19.10 16.56 -4.68
C GLN A 436 18.66 15.76 -3.45
N GLN A 437 17.96 14.64 -3.65
CA GLN A 437 17.56 13.76 -2.55
C GLN A 437 18.77 13.12 -1.86
N ILE A 438 19.75 12.66 -2.63
CA ILE A 438 20.99 12.09 -2.10
C ILE A 438 21.76 13.15 -1.29
N ASP A 439 21.91 14.36 -1.81
CA ASP A 439 22.61 15.44 -1.12
C ASP A 439 21.91 15.82 0.19
N ASN A 440 20.59 15.94 0.17
CA ASN A 440 19.79 16.23 1.37
C ASN A 440 19.94 15.13 2.42
N GLN A 441 19.94 13.86 2.00
CA GLN A 441 20.12 12.73 2.92
C GLN A 441 21.52 12.76 3.55
N GLN A 442 22.57 13.00 2.75
CA GLN A 442 23.94 13.10 3.26
C GLN A 442 24.11 14.26 4.26
N GLN A 443 23.46 15.40 4.02
CA GLN A 443 23.48 16.52 4.95
C GLN A 443 22.77 16.20 6.27
N MET A 444 21.62 15.52 6.22
CA MET A 444 20.94 15.06 7.43
C MET A 444 21.80 14.07 8.21
N ASP A 445 22.43 13.11 7.54
CA ASP A 445 23.28 12.11 8.19
C ASP A 445 24.49 12.77 8.87
N LEU A 446 25.11 13.76 8.23
CA LEU A 446 26.19 14.56 8.82
C LEU A 446 25.73 15.34 10.05
N GLN A 447 24.54 15.94 10.03
CA GLN A 447 23.98 16.65 11.20
C GLN A 447 23.70 15.70 12.36
N VAL A 448 23.15 14.52 12.08
CA VAL A 448 22.90 13.48 13.09
C VAL A 448 24.22 13.01 13.70
N GLN A 449 25.25 12.81 12.88
CA GLN A 449 26.57 12.37 13.35
C GLN A 449 27.27 13.43 14.22
N GLN A 450 27.16 14.72 13.86
CA GLN A 450 27.67 15.83 14.66
C GLN A 450 26.91 16.00 15.99
N GLY A 451 25.58 15.83 15.98
CA GLY A 451 24.76 15.87 17.20
C GLY A 451 25.11 14.75 18.19
N MET A 452 25.38 13.55 17.69
CA MET A 452 25.81 12.42 18.53
C MET A 452 27.20 12.66 19.16
N GLN A 453 28.12 13.31 18.45
CA GLN A 453 29.44 13.66 18.99
C GLN A 453 29.36 14.75 20.09
N GLN A 454 28.43 15.70 19.99
CA GLN A 454 28.23 16.75 21.00
C GLN A 454 27.59 16.22 22.29
N GLN A 455 26.71 15.22 22.20
CA GLN A 455 26.13 14.58 23.39
C GLN A 455 27.13 13.70 24.15
N GLN A 456 28.12 13.11 23.47
CA GLN A 456 29.18 12.33 24.12
C GLN A 456 30.27 13.18 24.79
N SER A 457 30.30 14.50 24.55
CA SER A 457 31.32 15.42 25.09
C SER A 457 30.81 16.35 26.20
N SER A 458 29.59 16.13 26.71
CA SER A 458 29.05 16.89 27.86
C SER A 458 29.60 16.33 29.20
N PRO A 459 30.26 17.14 30.05
CA PRO A 459 30.84 16.65 31.31
C PRO A 459 29.78 16.41 32.38
N GLU A 460 29.93 15.32 33.16
CA GLU A 460 29.05 14.97 34.28
C GLU A 460 28.98 16.09 35.34
N PRO A 461 27.80 16.33 35.95
CA PRO A 461 27.68 17.33 36.99
C PRO A 461 28.42 16.87 38.25
N SER A 462 29.40 17.68 38.66
CA SER A 462 30.17 17.47 39.89
C SER A 462 29.25 17.44 41.11
N ILE A 463 29.18 16.29 41.78
CA ILE A 463 28.57 16.15 43.10
C ILE A 463 29.51 16.84 44.10
N GLY A 464 29.27 18.12 44.35
CA GLY A 464 29.96 18.89 45.38
C GLY A 464 29.44 18.51 46.76
N GLY A 465 30.27 17.79 47.52
CA GLY A 465 30.09 17.61 48.96
C GLY A 465 30.56 18.84 49.74
N SER A 466 29.74 19.27 50.69
CA SER A 466 30.11 19.77 52.02
C SER A 466 28.85 19.91 52.87
#